data_AF-A0A962D5V2-F1
#
_entry.id   AF-A0A962D5V2-F1
#
_cell.length_a   1.000
_cell.length_b   1.000
_cell.length_c   1.000
_cell.angle_alpha   90.00
_cell.angle_beta   90.00
_cell.angle_gamma   90.00
#
_symmetry.space_group_name_H-M   'P 1'
#
loop_
_entity.id
_entity.type
_entity.pdbx_description
1 polymer ?
#
loop_
_entity_poly.entity_id
_entity_poly.type
_entity_poly.pdbx_seq_one_letter_code
_entity_poly.pdbx_strand_id
1 'polypeptide(L)'
;GPLILVLLFVGFTGGWQQPDLASPLASALLGTGTTLWATFLPCFLFVLPVAPWIEGLRRWPAASASLTAISAAVVGVMAHLGYWFGQHLLAASSGLDRVFILLLAVGTLALLRPGRIPLPLLILGAGLMGSGWRLLVSA
;
A
#
# COMPACT_ATOMS: atom_id res chain seq x y z
N GLY A 1 3.20 -3.94 -9.01
CA GLY A 1 3.75 -3.93 -7.64
C GLY A 1 2.64 -3.73 -6.60
N PRO A 2 2.91 -3.83 -5.29
CA PRO A 2 1.88 -3.71 -4.25
C PRO A 2 1.12 -2.37 -4.30
N LEU A 3 1.81 -1.29 -4.65
CA LEU A 3 1.28 0.07 -4.63
C LEU A 3 0.14 0.29 -5.63
N ILE A 4 0.24 -0.28 -6.85
CA ILE A 4 -0.84 -0.15 -7.84
C ILE A 4 -2.10 -0.89 -7.39
N LEU A 5 -1.97 -2.03 -6.68
CA LEU A 5 -3.14 -2.75 -6.14
C LEU A 5 -3.89 -1.90 -5.11
N VAL A 6 -3.16 -1.14 -4.28
CA VAL A 6 -3.76 -0.20 -3.33
C VAL A 6 -4.49 0.92 -4.08
N LEU A 7 -3.89 1.52 -5.11
CA LEU A 7 -4.57 2.55 -5.91
C LEU A 7 -5.84 2.02 -6.59
N LEU A 8 -5.78 0.82 -7.18
CA LEU A 8 -6.94 0.19 -7.80
C LEU A 8 -8.05 -0.04 -6.79
N PHE A 9 -7.71 -0.49 -5.58
CA PHE A 9 -8.68 -0.61 -4.49
C PHE A 9 -9.27 0.75 -4.09
N VAL A 10 -8.45 1.80 -3.95
CA VAL A 10 -8.95 3.15 -3.65
C VAL A 10 -9.91 3.64 -4.75
N GLY A 11 -9.55 3.47 -6.02
CA GLY A 11 -10.41 3.78 -7.17
C GLY A 11 -11.72 2.99 -7.17
N PHE A 12 -11.67 1.71 -6.82
CA PHE A 12 -12.85 0.87 -6.61
C PHE A 12 -13.74 1.43 -5.50
N THR A 13 -13.17 1.70 -4.33
CA THR A 13 -13.93 2.22 -3.17
C THR A 13 -14.56 3.58 -3.45
N GLY A 14 -13.86 4.46 -4.17
CA GLY A 14 -14.40 5.75 -4.57
C GLY A 14 -15.65 5.59 -5.44
N GLY A 15 -15.56 4.76 -6.49
CA GLY A 15 -16.72 4.47 -7.36
C GLY A 15 -17.84 3.67 -6.69
N TRP A 16 -17.51 2.87 -5.66
CA TRP A 16 -18.51 2.13 -4.88
C TRP A 16 -19.27 3.01 -3.89
N GLN A 17 -18.58 3.98 -3.26
CA GLN A 17 -19.18 4.89 -2.27
C GLN A 17 -20.04 5.98 -2.90
N GLN A 18 -19.71 6.41 -4.12
CA GLN A 18 -20.46 7.41 -4.88
C GLN A 18 -20.86 6.84 -6.24
N PRO A 19 -21.87 5.97 -6.29
CA PRO A 19 -22.26 5.34 -7.53
C PRO A 19 -23.09 6.30 -8.41
N ASP A 20 -22.51 6.72 -9.53
CA ASP A 20 -23.19 7.55 -10.54
C ASP A 20 -23.88 6.73 -11.64
N LEU A 21 -23.49 5.47 -11.83
CA LEU A 21 -24.07 4.55 -12.81
C LEU A 21 -25.20 3.71 -12.22
N ALA A 22 -25.98 3.10 -13.12
CA ALA A 22 -27.11 2.22 -12.78
C ALA A 22 -26.75 1.00 -11.92
N SER A 23 -25.47 0.61 -11.85
CA SER A 23 -25.02 -0.40 -10.89
C SER A 23 -23.77 0.09 -10.12
N PRO A 24 -23.73 -0.06 -8.78
CA PRO A 24 -22.56 0.30 -7.98
C PRO A 24 -21.28 -0.43 -8.44
N LEU A 25 -21.43 -1.65 -8.94
CA LEU A 25 -20.33 -2.44 -9.48
C LEU A 25 -19.77 -1.79 -10.75
N ALA A 26 -20.62 -1.27 -11.65
CA ALA A 26 -20.14 -0.57 -12.84
C ALA A 26 -19.40 0.74 -12.48
N SER A 27 -19.90 1.52 -11.51
CA SER A 27 -19.20 2.72 -11.01
C SER A 27 -17.84 2.38 -10.41
N ALA A 28 -17.76 1.31 -9.62
CA ALA A 28 -16.51 0.86 -9.01
C ALA A 28 -15.53 0.31 -10.05
N LEU A 29 -15.99 -0.44 -11.06
CA LEU A 29 -15.16 -0.91 -12.16
C LEU A 29 -14.63 0.25 -13.01
N LEU A 30 -15.47 1.25 -13.30
CA LEU A 30 -15.00 2.45 -14.00
C LEU A 30 -13.99 3.23 -13.16
N GLY A 31 -14.23 3.46 -11.87
CA GLY A 31 -13.28 4.13 -10.98
C GLY A 31 -11.93 3.40 -10.88
N THR A 32 -11.98 2.07 -10.86
CA THR A 32 -10.77 1.23 -10.91
C THR A 32 -10.07 1.33 -12.26
N GLY A 33 -10.83 1.26 -13.36
CA GLY A 33 -10.32 1.34 -14.73
C GLY A 33 -9.71 2.69 -15.06
N THR A 34 -10.33 3.80 -14.62
CA THR A 34 -9.77 5.15 -14.78
C THR A 34 -8.50 5.32 -13.96
N THR A 35 -8.44 4.76 -12.75
CA THR A 35 -7.22 4.75 -11.93
C THR A 35 -6.08 3.98 -12.62
N LEU A 36 -6.38 2.79 -13.18
CA LEU A 36 -5.43 2.01 -13.96
C LEU A 36 -4.94 2.81 -15.17
N TRP A 37 -5.86 3.39 -15.92
CA TRP A 37 -5.53 4.16 -17.12
C TRP A 37 -4.69 5.39 -16.78
N ALA A 38 -5.08 6.19 -15.80
CA ALA A 38 -4.41 7.44 -15.45
C ALA A 38 -3.01 7.25 -14.86
N THR A 39 -2.74 6.11 -14.23
CA THR A 39 -1.45 5.87 -13.54
C THR A 39 -0.56 4.87 -14.27
N PHE A 40 -1.13 3.76 -14.74
CA PHE A 40 -0.36 2.67 -15.31
C PHE A 40 -0.01 2.92 -16.77
N LEU A 41 -0.99 3.34 -17.59
CA LEU A 41 -0.78 3.49 -19.03
C LEU A 41 0.26 4.57 -19.36
N PRO A 42 0.21 5.80 -18.80
CA PRO A 42 1.26 6.80 -19.00
C PRO A 42 2.64 6.32 -18.56
N CYS A 43 2.74 5.64 -17.41
CA CYS A 43 4.03 5.15 -16.92
C CYS A 43 4.66 4.13 -17.88
N PHE A 44 3.88 3.21 -18.44
CA PHE A 44 4.40 2.27 -19.45
C PHE A 44 4.80 2.98 -20.74
N LEU A 45 4.03 3.99 -21.14
CA LEU A 45 4.33 4.79 -22.33
C LEU A 45 5.65 5.55 -22.17
N PHE A 46 6.03 5.96 -20.96
CA PHE A 46 7.34 6.59 -20.70
C PHE A 46 8.46 5.57 -20.46
N VAL A 47 8.21 4.46 -19.75
CA VAL A 47 9.26 3.49 -19.39
C VAL A 47 9.71 2.66 -20.58
N LEU A 48 8.79 2.19 -21.43
CA LEU A 48 9.14 1.29 -22.54
C LEU A 48 10.06 1.95 -23.58
N PRO A 49 9.83 3.20 -24.03
CA PRO A 49 10.79 3.89 -24.88
C PRO A 49 12.08 4.16 -24.12
N VAL A 50 12.02 4.66 -22.88
CA VAL A 50 13.22 5.12 -22.15
C VAL A 50 14.15 3.97 -21.70
N ALA A 51 13.64 2.73 -21.61
CA ALA A 51 14.38 1.54 -21.18
C ALA A 51 15.77 1.34 -21.84
N PRO A 52 15.94 1.34 -23.18
CA PRO A 52 17.24 1.18 -23.83
C PRO A 52 18.27 2.27 -23.44
N TRP A 53 17.83 3.49 -23.16
CA TRP A 53 18.72 4.59 -22.76
C TRP A 53 19.15 4.50 -21.29
N ILE A 54 18.31 3.92 -20.42
CA ILE A 54 18.61 3.71 -19.00
C ILE A 54 19.80 2.75 -18.78
N GLU A 55 20.01 1.78 -19.68
CA GLU A 55 21.13 0.83 -19.57
C GLU A 55 22.50 1.53 -19.70
N GLY A 56 22.58 2.58 -20.51
CA GLY A 56 23.77 3.43 -20.62
C GLY A 56 24.01 4.29 -19.38
N LEU A 57 22.93 4.86 -18.82
CA LEU A 57 22.96 5.68 -17.60
C LEU A 57 23.40 4.87 -16.37
N ARG A 58 23.03 3.59 -16.27
CA ARG A 58 23.44 2.72 -15.14
C ARG A 58 24.94 2.51 -15.02
N ARG A 59 25.70 2.68 -16.12
CA ARG A 59 27.16 2.56 -16.11
C ARG A 59 27.84 3.76 -15.45
N TRP A 60 27.11 4.86 -15.23
CA TRP A 60 27.65 6.09 -14.65
C TRP A 60 27.41 6.09 -13.14
N PRO A 61 28.48 6.16 -12.30
CA PRO A 61 28.35 6.06 -10.85
C PRO A 61 27.38 7.08 -10.24
N ALA A 62 27.39 8.31 -10.75
CA ALA A 62 26.49 9.38 -10.30
C ALA A 62 25.01 9.08 -10.57
N ALA A 63 24.68 8.52 -11.74
CA ALA A 63 23.31 8.18 -12.09
C ALA A 63 22.78 6.99 -11.26
N SER A 64 23.63 5.99 -11.00
CA SER A 64 23.30 4.86 -10.11
C SER A 64 23.06 5.33 -8.66
N ALA A 65 23.89 6.25 -8.16
CA ALA A 65 23.71 6.86 -6.85
C ALA A 65 22.38 7.63 -6.77
N SER A 66 22.03 8.43 -7.79
CA SER A 66 20.76 9.15 -7.85
C SER A 66 19.54 8.21 -7.84
N LEU A 67 19.58 7.09 -8.58
CA LEU A 67 18.49 6.09 -8.56
C LEU A 67 18.33 5.44 -7.19
N THR A 68 19.44 5.21 -6.49
CA THR A 68 19.43 4.69 -5.12
C THR A 68 18.86 5.73 -4.15
N ALA A 69 19.22 7.00 -4.30
CA ALA A 69 18.67 8.10 -3.51
C ALA A 69 17.16 8.27 -3.71
N ILE A 70 16.67 8.16 -4.95
CA ILE A 70 15.23 8.16 -5.24
C ILE A 70 14.55 6.97 -4.55
N SER A 71 15.14 5.79 -4.60
CA SER A 71 14.60 4.59 -3.92
C SER A 71 14.52 4.79 -2.40
N ALA A 72 15.57 5.38 -1.80
CA ALA A 72 15.58 5.72 -0.38
C ALA A 72 14.54 6.78 -0.02
N ALA A 73 14.38 7.82 -0.86
CA ALA A 73 13.37 8.85 -0.67
C ALA A 73 11.94 8.27 -0.71
N VAL A 74 11.66 7.38 -1.67
CA VAL A 74 10.35 6.71 -1.77
C VAL A 74 10.10 5.85 -0.52
N VAL A 75 11.08 5.09 -0.03
CA VAL A 75 10.95 4.33 1.23
C VAL A 75 10.66 5.27 2.42
N GLY A 76 11.33 6.42 2.48
CA GLY A 76 11.07 7.45 3.49
C GLY A 76 9.63 8.00 3.41
N VAL A 77 9.13 8.27 2.22
CA VAL A 77 7.73 8.69 2.00
C VAL A 77 6.74 7.61 2.46
N MET A 78 7.00 6.33 2.15
CA MET A 78 6.15 5.23 2.63
C MET A 78 6.13 5.13 4.15
N ALA A 79 7.30 5.29 4.80
CA ALA A 79 7.39 5.32 6.25
C ALA A 79 6.61 6.51 6.85
N HIS A 80 6.69 7.69 6.21
CA HIS A 80 5.96 8.87 6.64
C HIS A 80 4.43 8.69 6.50
N LEU A 81 3.95 8.15 5.37
CA LEU A 81 2.53 7.82 5.20
C LEU A 81 2.06 6.79 6.22
N GLY A 82 2.86 5.75 6.47
CA GLY A 82 2.56 4.73 7.49
C GLY A 82 2.44 5.34 8.88
N TYR A 83 3.35 6.25 9.24
CA TYR A 83 3.27 7.01 10.49
C TYR A 83 2.00 7.88 10.55
N TRP A 84 1.70 8.61 9.47
CA TRP A 84 0.55 9.50 9.39
C TRP A 84 -0.78 8.75 9.50
N PHE A 85 -0.92 7.59 8.86
CA PHE A 85 -2.10 6.73 9.02
C PHE A 85 -2.15 6.11 10.41
N GLY A 86 -1.02 5.66 10.94
CA GLY A 86 -0.92 5.06 12.28
C GLY A 86 -1.42 6.01 13.37
N GLN A 87 -1.01 7.28 13.35
CA GLN A 87 -1.50 8.27 14.32
C GLN A 87 -3.01 8.52 14.21
N HIS A 88 -3.57 8.60 13.00
CA HIS A 88 -5.02 8.82 12.81
C HIS A 88 -5.83 7.60 13.26
N LEU A 89 -5.31 6.39 13.02
CA LEU A 89 -5.93 5.15 13.49
C LEU A 89 -5.92 5.06 15.02
N LEU A 90 -4.82 5.45 15.67
CA LEU A 90 -4.72 5.49 17.13
C LEU A 90 -5.62 6.57 17.75
N ALA A 91 -5.73 7.73 17.12
CA ALA A 91 -6.64 8.79 17.56
C ALA A 91 -8.11 8.34 17.51
N ALA A 92 -8.51 7.64 16.46
CA ALA A 92 -9.88 7.18 16.25
C ALA A 92 -10.27 5.91 17.05
N SER A 93 -9.31 5.20 17.66
CA SER A 93 -9.58 3.95 18.39
C SER A 93 -9.85 4.16 19.88
N SER A 94 -10.57 3.22 20.50
CA SER A 94 -10.91 3.22 21.93
C SER A 94 -9.89 2.41 22.75
N GLY A 95 -9.90 2.51 24.10
CA GLY A 95 -8.83 2.06 24.99
C GLY A 95 -8.23 0.67 24.68
N LEU A 96 -9.03 -0.39 24.74
CA LEU A 96 -8.58 -1.78 24.48
C LEU A 96 -8.13 -1.98 23.02
N ASP A 97 -8.78 -1.31 22.06
CA ASP A 97 -8.40 -1.39 20.64
C ASP A 97 -7.03 -0.75 20.39
N ARG A 98 -6.72 0.38 21.06
CA ARG A 98 -5.40 1.03 20.95
C ARG A 98 -4.28 0.11 21.40
N VAL A 99 -4.47 -0.59 22.52
CA VAL A 99 -3.48 -1.54 23.05
C VAL A 99 -3.30 -2.70 22.08
N PHE A 100 -4.38 -3.26 21.54
CA PHE A 100 -4.31 -4.32 20.54
C PHE A 100 -3.59 -3.87 19.26
N ILE A 101 -3.92 -2.70 18.72
CA ILE A 101 -3.28 -2.13 17.52
C ILE A 101 -1.79 -1.92 17.75
N LEU A 102 -1.39 -1.37 18.91
CA LEU A 102 0.01 -1.17 19.27
C LEU A 102 0.77 -2.49 19.38
N LEU A 103 0.19 -3.49 20.07
CA LEU A 103 0.79 -4.83 20.19
C LEU A 103 0.94 -5.51 18.83
N LEU A 104 -0.07 -5.39 17.96
CA LEU A 104 -0.04 -5.95 16.61
C LEU A 104 1.01 -5.23 15.74
N ALA A 105 1.10 -3.91 15.81
CA ALA A 105 2.09 -3.12 15.08
C ALA A 105 3.53 -3.45 15.52
N VAL A 106 3.78 -3.48 16.83
CA VAL A 106 5.09 -3.86 17.41
C VAL A 106 5.41 -5.31 17.10
N GLY A 107 4.44 -6.22 17.24
CA GLY A 107 4.60 -7.64 16.88
C GLY A 107 4.99 -7.81 15.42
N THR A 108 4.29 -7.13 14.51
CA THR A 108 4.59 -7.19 13.07
C THR A 108 5.97 -6.62 12.75
N LEU A 109 6.36 -5.48 13.35
CA LEU A 109 7.70 -4.90 13.23
C LEU A 109 8.80 -5.81 13.79
N ALA A 110 8.54 -6.48 14.91
CA ALA A 110 9.48 -7.43 15.50
C ALA A 110 9.63 -8.71 14.65
N LEU A 111 8.56 -9.12 13.96
CA LEU A 111 8.54 -10.27 13.05
C LEU A 111 9.08 -9.95 11.64
N LEU A 112 9.24 -8.67 11.27
CA LEU A 112 9.89 -8.19 10.04
C LEU A 112 11.42 -8.43 10.01
N ARG A 113 11.87 -9.57 10.57
CA ARG A 113 13.26 -10.00 10.46
C ARG A 113 13.46 -10.74 9.14
N PRO A 114 14.48 -10.39 8.35
CA PRO A 114 14.75 -11.06 7.09
C PRO A 114 14.95 -12.57 7.32
N GLY A 115 14.13 -13.40 6.66
CA GLY A 115 14.33 -14.85 6.55
C GLY A 115 13.51 -15.77 7.47
N ARG A 116 12.60 -15.27 8.32
CA ARG A 116 11.85 -16.16 9.27
C ARG A 116 10.47 -16.60 8.79
N ILE A 117 9.67 -15.71 8.19
CA ILE A 117 8.26 -15.98 7.86
C ILE A 117 7.93 -15.34 6.51
N PRO A 118 7.30 -16.07 5.56
CA PRO A 118 6.84 -15.45 4.33
C PRO A 118 5.79 -14.38 4.63
N LEU A 119 6.04 -13.16 4.13
CA LEU A 119 5.19 -11.97 4.30
C LEU A 119 3.68 -12.23 4.15
N PRO A 120 3.21 -13.02 3.16
CA PRO A 120 1.78 -13.30 3.03
C PRO A 120 1.17 -13.98 4.27
N LEU A 121 1.88 -14.94 4.87
CA LEU A 121 1.41 -15.66 6.07
C LEU A 121 1.38 -14.75 7.30
N LEU A 122 2.35 -13.83 7.43
CA LEU A 122 2.37 -12.85 8.51
C LEU A 122 1.14 -11.94 8.44
N ILE A 123 0.83 -11.42 7.24
CA ILE A 123 -0.32 -10.53 7.01
C ILE A 123 -1.63 -11.28 7.26
N LEU A 124 -1.74 -12.52 6.78
CA LEU A 124 -2.93 -13.35 6.93
C LEU A 124 -3.17 -13.71 8.41
N GLY A 125 -2.12 -14.05 9.16
CA GLY A 125 -2.19 -14.32 10.59
C GLY A 125 -2.60 -13.09 11.40
N ALA A 126 -2.00 -11.93 11.12
CA ALA A 126 -2.39 -10.67 11.76
C ALA A 126 -3.86 -10.30 11.44
N GLY A 127 -4.31 -10.54 10.22
CA GLY A 127 -5.69 -10.33 9.80
C GLY A 127 -6.68 -11.23 10.54
N LEU A 128 -6.40 -12.54 10.64
CA LEU A 128 -7.24 -13.50 11.37
C LEU A 128 -7.32 -13.17 12.86
N MET A 129 -6.19 -12.79 13.46
CA MET A 129 -6.11 -12.40 14.86
C MET A 129 -6.90 -11.11 15.13
N GLY A 130 -6.85 -10.15 14.22
CA GLY A 130 -7.69 -8.94 14.27
C GLY A 130 -9.18 -9.20 14.07
N SER A 131 -9.57 -10.10 13.16
CA SER A 131 -10.98 -10.48 12.97
C SER A 131 -11.54 -11.24 14.18
N GLY A 132 -10.74 -12.11 14.81
CA GLY A 132 -11.15 -12.83 16.01
C GLY A 132 -11.33 -11.91 17.21
N TRP A 133 -10.42 -10.94 17.39
CA TRP A 133 -10.55 -9.94 18.46
C TRP A 133 -11.80 -9.06 18.30
N ARG A 134 -12.12 -8.65 17.06
CA ARG A 134 -13.34 -7.88 16.77
C ARG A 134 -14.61 -8.63 17.18
N LEU A 135 -14.69 -9.93 16.94
CA LEU A 135 -15.85 -10.75 17.31
C LEU A 135 -16.02 -10.92 18.82
N LEU A 136 -14.92 -10.91 19.57
CA LEU A 136 -14.92 -11.02 21.04
C LEU A 136 -15.29 -9.71 21.75
N VAL A 137 -14.96 -8.57 21.16
CA VAL A 137 -15.29 -7.24 21.71
C VAL A 137 -16.69 -6.77 21.29
N SER A 138 -17.26 -7.33 20.22
CA SER A 138 -18.61 -7.01 19.72
C SER A 138 -19.73 -7.92 20.27
N ALA A 139 -19.41 -8.84 21.19
CA ALA A 139 -20.36 -9.72 21.88
C ALA A 139 -20.55 -9.26 23.34
#